data_AF-A0A852YJ98-F1
#
_entry.id   AF-A0A852YJ98-F1
#
_cell.length_a   1.000
_cell.length_b   1.000
_cell.length_c   1.000
_cell.angle_alpha   90.00
_cell.angle_beta   90.00
_cell.angle_gamma   90.00
#
_symmetry.space_group_name_H-M   'P 1'
#
loop_
_entity.id
_entity.type
_entity.pdbx_description
1 polymer ?
#
loop_
_entity_poly.entity_id
_entity_poly.type
_entity_poly.pdbx_seq_one_letter_code
_entity_poly.pdbx_strand_id
1 'polypeptide(L)'
;MSQQSLAVSYWSRFPSLLVIKQYAEVLGVTTRTATQQLDDGLVRATKWGTTWYIDRADLIGFLAQDPRGQKYPRARIVATPEVAPERDEDFLTGFGTEVDSASLLRLLGVTSPTLDRWIREEEFPEFDRAGGNATAVANLRESFLQKSNHGPRYR
;
A
#
# COMPACT_ATOMS: atom_id res chain seq x y z
N MET A 1 -8.12 -28.64 3.50
CA MET A 1 -7.30 -27.42 3.64
C MET A 1 -8.00 -26.51 4.64
N SER A 2 -7.29 -25.97 5.63
CA SER A 2 -7.87 -25.06 6.62
C SER A 2 -8.19 -23.68 6.00
N GLN A 3 -9.13 -22.93 6.57
CA GLN A 3 -9.48 -21.60 6.05
C GLN A 3 -8.32 -20.59 6.13
N GLN A 4 -7.40 -20.76 7.09
CA GLN A 4 -6.15 -19.99 7.17
C GLN A 4 -5.26 -20.18 5.95
N SER A 5 -5.10 -21.41 5.44
CA SER A 5 -4.23 -21.64 4.28
C SER A 5 -4.81 -21.04 2.99
N LEU A 6 -6.13 -20.85 2.92
CA LEU A 6 -6.79 -20.18 1.80
C LEU A 6 -6.52 -18.67 1.78
N ALA A 7 -6.52 -17.99 2.92
CA ALA A 7 -6.24 -16.55 2.93
C ALA A 7 -4.76 -16.20 2.85
N VAL A 8 -3.87 -17.00 3.44
CA VAL A 8 -2.44 -16.88 3.17
C VAL A 8 -2.18 -17.02 1.66
N SER A 9 -2.81 -18.01 1.02
CA SER A 9 -2.73 -18.19 -0.43
C SER A 9 -3.38 -17.07 -1.25
N TYR A 10 -4.35 -16.35 -0.70
CA TYR A 10 -5.02 -15.24 -1.39
C TYR A 10 -4.25 -13.93 -1.26
N TRP A 11 -3.67 -13.62 -0.09
CA TRP A 11 -2.92 -12.38 0.10
C TRP A 11 -1.51 -12.48 -0.51
N SER A 12 -0.95 -13.68 -0.65
CA SER A 12 0.37 -13.89 -1.25
C SER A 12 0.46 -13.53 -2.74
N ARG A 13 -0.67 -13.46 -3.46
CA ARG A 13 -0.70 -12.97 -4.86
C ARG A 13 -0.66 -11.44 -4.97
N PHE A 14 -0.85 -10.70 -3.87
CA PHE A 14 -0.78 -9.26 -3.85
C PHE A 14 0.55 -8.79 -3.24
N PRO A 15 1.17 -7.74 -3.80
CA PRO A 15 2.34 -7.11 -3.18
C PRO A 15 1.97 -6.49 -1.82
N SER A 16 2.96 -6.23 -0.97
CA SER A 16 2.74 -5.53 0.30
C SER A 16 2.24 -4.09 0.10
N LEU A 17 2.55 -3.47 -1.05
CA LEU A 17 2.03 -2.16 -1.43
C LEU A 17 1.15 -2.29 -2.68
N LEU A 18 -0.16 -2.08 -2.53
CA LEU A 18 -1.14 -2.25 -3.59
C LEU A 18 -1.30 -0.94 -4.38
N VAL A 19 -1.47 -1.07 -5.70
CA VAL A 19 -1.96 0.02 -6.55
C VAL A 19 -3.49 0.00 -6.65
N ILE A 20 -4.08 1.10 -7.12
CA ILE A 20 -5.54 1.28 -7.22
C ILE A 20 -6.30 0.11 -7.86
N LYS A 21 -5.72 -0.53 -8.88
CA LYS A 21 -6.34 -1.67 -9.56
C LYS A 21 -6.45 -2.89 -8.64
N GLN A 22 -5.41 -3.18 -7.86
CA GLN A 22 -5.38 -4.30 -6.92
C GLN A 22 -6.30 -4.03 -5.72
N TYR A 23 -6.31 -2.79 -5.21
CA TYR A 23 -7.26 -2.38 -4.18
C TYR A 23 -8.72 -2.55 -4.64
N ALA A 24 -9.04 -2.10 -5.86
CA ALA A 24 -10.36 -2.28 -6.46
C ALA A 24 -10.71 -3.77 -6.66
N GLU A 25 -9.75 -4.59 -7.07
CA GLU A 25 -9.92 -6.05 -7.19
C GLU A 25 -10.27 -6.68 -5.84
N VAL A 26 -9.52 -6.36 -4.78
CA VAL A 26 -9.74 -6.90 -3.43
C VAL A 26 -11.14 -6.56 -2.92
N LEU A 27 -11.57 -5.31 -3.08
CA LEU A 27 -12.89 -4.87 -2.65
C LEU A 27 -14.01 -5.32 -3.60
N GLY A 28 -13.66 -5.74 -4.81
CA GLY A 28 -14.62 -6.13 -5.84
C GLY A 28 -15.43 -4.97 -6.41
N VAL A 29 -14.85 -3.76 -6.43
CA VAL A 29 -15.47 -2.52 -6.93
C VAL A 29 -14.79 -2.02 -8.20
N THR A 30 -15.35 -0.99 -8.85
CA THR A 30 -14.68 -0.35 -10.01
C THR A 30 -13.50 0.49 -9.55
N THR A 31 -12.51 0.71 -10.42
CA THR A 31 -11.40 1.64 -10.13
C THR A 31 -11.88 3.06 -9.84
N ARG A 32 -12.97 3.52 -10.48
CA ARG A 32 -13.58 4.82 -10.19
C ARG A 32 -14.11 4.88 -8.75
N THR A 33 -14.86 3.87 -8.33
CA THR A 33 -15.38 3.77 -6.97
C THR A 33 -14.25 3.70 -5.95
N ALA A 34 -13.23 2.88 -6.24
CA ALA A 34 -12.05 2.77 -5.41
C ALA A 34 -11.32 4.11 -5.25
N THR A 35 -11.12 4.86 -6.34
CA THR A 35 -10.49 6.18 -6.28
C THR A 35 -11.28 7.12 -5.41
N GLN A 36 -12.61 7.19 -5.58
CA GLN A 36 -13.47 8.02 -4.75
C GLN A 36 -13.35 7.66 -3.26
N GLN A 37 -13.34 6.36 -2.93
CA GLN A 37 -13.16 5.93 -1.54
C GLN A 37 -11.82 6.37 -0.94
N LEU A 38 -10.74 6.37 -1.73
CA LEU A 38 -9.44 6.85 -1.27
C LEU A 38 -9.39 8.37 -1.18
N ASP A 39 -10.01 9.09 -2.11
CA ASP A 39 -10.17 10.54 -2.03
C ASP A 39 -10.97 10.94 -0.76
N ASP A 40 -11.98 10.14 -0.40
CA ASP A 40 -12.80 10.33 0.81
C ASP A 40 -12.09 9.88 2.11
N GLY A 41 -10.87 9.33 2.02
CA GLY A 41 -10.11 8.89 3.19
C GLY A 41 -10.66 7.61 3.83
N LEU A 42 -11.28 6.71 3.08
CA LEU A 42 -11.84 5.47 3.64
C LEU A 42 -10.77 4.52 4.20
N VAL A 43 -9.68 4.36 3.46
CA VAL A 43 -8.50 3.56 3.82
C VAL A 43 -7.28 4.45 3.69
N ARG A 44 -6.30 4.27 4.57
CA ARG A 44 -5.04 5.01 4.47
C ARG A 44 -4.38 4.68 3.14
N ALA A 45 -4.05 5.71 2.38
CA ALA A 45 -3.37 5.58 1.10
C ALA A 45 -2.53 6.82 0.82
N THR A 46 -1.44 6.62 0.08
CA THR A 46 -0.54 7.69 -0.38
C THR A 46 -0.69 7.89 -1.88
N LYS A 47 -0.68 9.14 -2.33
CA LYS A 47 -0.76 9.47 -3.76
C LYS A 47 0.58 10.02 -4.25
N TRP A 48 1.13 9.42 -5.29
CA TRP A 48 2.27 9.95 -6.05
C TRP A 48 1.95 10.04 -7.53
N GLY A 49 2.14 11.23 -8.09
CA GLY A 49 1.56 11.61 -9.36
C GLY A 49 0.08 11.24 -9.43
N THR A 50 -0.26 10.33 -10.34
CA THR A 50 -1.64 9.85 -10.54
C THR A 50 -1.93 8.52 -9.85
N THR A 51 -0.96 7.93 -9.15
CA THR A 51 -1.06 6.56 -8.61
C THR A 51 -1.33 6.59 -7.13
N TRP A 52 -2.32 5.80 -6.70
CA TRP A 52 -2.58 5.50 -5.30
C TRP A 52 -1.83 4.26 -4.86
N TYR A 53 -1.20 4.36 -3.70
CA TYR A 53 -0.45 3.31 -3.01
C TYR A 53 -1.10 3.03 -1.65
N ILE A 54 -1.44 1.76 -1.42
CA ILE A 54 -2.16 1.31 -0.23
C ILE A 54 -1.33 0.22 0.44
N ASP A 55 -1.00 0.39 1.72
CA ASP A 55 -0.37 -0.69 2.48
C ASP A 55 -1.37 -1.85 2.63
N ARG A 56 -0.94 -3.07 2.27
CA ARG A 56 -1.73 -4.29 2.42
C ARG A 56 -2.18 -4.48 3.88
N ALA A 57 -1.32 -4.14 4.84
CA ALA A 57 -1.62 -4.20 6.26
C ALA A 57 -2.79 -3.27 6.64
N ASP A 58 -2.79 -2.03 6.15
CA ASP A 58 -3.85 -1.05 6.42
C ASP A 58 -5.19 -1.49 5.77
N LEU A 59 -5.15 -2.08 4.57
CA LEU A 59 -6.33 -2.64 3.92
C LEU A 59 -6.90 -3.85 4.68
N ILE A 60 -6.05 -4.77 5.13
CA ILE A 60 -6.46 -5.92 5.95
C ILE A 60 -7.09 -5.43 7.25
N GLY A 61 -6.46 -4.47 7.94
CA GLY A 61 -6.99 -3.87 9.16
C GLY A 61 -8.32 -3.14 8.96
N PHE A 62 -8.52 -2.49 7.80
CA PHE A 62 -9.80 -1.92 7.41
C PHE A 62 -10.88 -3.00 7.21
N LEU A 63 -10.56 -4.05 6.46
CA LEU A 63 -11.49 -5.14 6.16
C LEU A 63 -11.91 -5.92 7.42
N ALA A 64 -11.00 -6.07 8.39
CA ALA A 64 -11.29 -6.70 9.67
C ALA A 64 -12.40 -5.99 10.47
N GLN A 65 -12.70 -4.71 10.17
CA GLN A 65 -13.81 -3.96 10.77
C GLN A 65 -15.19 -4.36 10.20
N ASP A 66 -15.23 -5.10 9.10
CA ASP A 66 -16.42 -5.72 8.51
C ASP A 66 -16.30 -7.26 8.52
N PRO A 67 -16.26 -7.91 9.70
CA PRO A 67 -15.96 -9.34 9.82
C PRO A 67 -17.04 -10.24 9.21
N ARG A 68 -18.25 -9.70 8.98
CA ARG A 68 -19.35 -10.41 8.30
C ARG A 68 -19.34 -10.18 6.79
N GLY A 69 -18.45 -9.32 6.28
CA GLY A 69 -18.34 -8.96 4.86
C GLY A 69 -19.64 -8.39 4.31
N GLN A 70 -20.37 -7.59 5.09
CA GLN A 70 -21.65 -7.04 4.65
C GLN A 70 -21.46 -5.93 3.62
N LYS A 71 -20.42 -5.11 3.78
CA LYS A 71 -20.07 -4.02 2.86
C LYS A 71 -19.23 -4.52 1.69
N TYR A 72 -18.32 -5.46 1.97
CA TYR A 72 -17.42 -6.02 0.95
C TYR A 72 -17.55 -7.56 0.89
N PRO A 73 -18.65 -8.09 0.34
CA PRO A 73 -18.90 -9.53 0.33
C PRO A 73 -17.86 -10.33 -0.47
N ARG A 74 -17.18 -9.69 -1.44
CA ARG A 74 -16.05 -10.29 -2.17
C ARG A 74 -14.77 -10.37 -1.33
N ALA A 75 -14.58 -9.44 -0.39
CA ALA A 75 -13.48 -9.44 0.57
C ALA A 75 -13.78 -10.32 1.81
N ARG A 76 -14.99 -10.90 1.91
CA ARG A 76 -15.45 -11.69 3.06
C ARG A 76 -14.58 -12.92 3.37
N ILE A 77 -14.06 -13.60 2.35
CA ILE A 77 -13.20 -14.79 2.52
C ILE A 77 -11.86 -14.41 3.18
N VAL A 78 -11.50 -13.12 3.15
CA VAL A 78 -10.16 -12.63 3.43
C VAL A 78 -10.05 -11.75 4.68
N ALA A 79 -11.19 -11.37 5.26
CA ALA A 79 -11.33 -10.39 6.34
C ALA A 79 -11.67 -11.00 7.71
N THR A 80 -11.91 -12.31 7.81
CA THR A 80 -12.22 -12.94 9.09
C THR A 80 -10.99 -12.93 10.00
N PRO A 81 -11.11 -12.55 11.29
CA PRO A 81 -9.99 -12.47 12.23
C PRO A 81 -9.21 -13.78 12.42
N GLU A 82 -9.84 -14.93 12.16
CA GLU A 82 -9.18 -16.25 12.19
C GLU A 82 -8.23 -16.49 11.01
N VAL A 83 -8.25 -15.61 10.00
CA VAL A 83 -7.82 -15.89 8.62
C VAL A 83 -6.99 -14.74 8.02
N ALA A 84 -7.21 -13.49 8.45
CA ALA A 84 -6.31 -12.37 8.18
C ALA A 84 -4.96 -12.59 8.90
N PRO A 85 -3.81 -12.28 8.29
CA PRO A 85 -2.53 -12.36 8.99
C PRO A 85 -2.59 -11.50 10.26
N GLU A 86 -2.22 -12.10 11.41
CA GLU A 86 -2.35 -11.46 12.74
C GLU A 86 -1.69 -10.09 12.80
N ARG A 87 -0.65 -9.89 12.00
CA ARG A 87 -0.08 -8.62 11.56
C ARG A 87 0.57 -8.87 10.20
N ASP A 88 0.05 -8.24 9.15
CA ASP A 88 0.93 -7.96 8.02
C ASP A 88 1.85 -6.82 8.46
N GLU A 89 3.15 -7.03 8.33
CA GLU A 89 4.13 -5.99 8.63
C GLU A 89 4.05 -4.91 7.54
N ASP A 90 4.44 -3.68 7.85
CA ASP A 90 4.37 -2.60 6.86
C ASP A 90 5.15 -2.98 5.59
N PHE A 91 4.80 -2.38 4.45
CA PHE A 91 5.44 -2.72 3.17
C PHE A 91 6.95 -2.43 3.10
N LEU A 92 7.52 -1.78 4.11
CA LEU A 92 8.97 -1.56 4.25
C LEU A 92 9.65 -2.60 5.14
N THR A 93 8.88 -3.48 5.78
CA THR A 93 9.43 -4.49 6.67
C THR A 93 10.15 -5.55 5.84
N GLY A 94 11.44 -5.72 6.13
CA GLY A 94 12.36 -6.55 5.35
C GLY A 94 13.43 -5.76 4.59
N PHE A 95 13.28 -4.44 4.46
CA PHE A 95 14.41 -3.58 4.07
C PHE A 95 15.31 -3.31 5.28
N GLY A 96 16.59 -3.06 5.01
CA GLY A 96 17.57 -2.65 6.02
C GLY A 96 17.34 -1.21 6.48
N THR A 97 18.42 -0.45 6.67
CA THR A 97 18.30 0.99 6.96
C THR A 97 17.98 1.81 5.70
N GLU A 98 18.21 1.24 4.52
CA GLU A 98 18.08 1.91 3.23
C GLU A 98 17.38 1.01 2.19
N VAL A 99 16.76 1.66 1.20
CA VAL A 99 16.15 1.04 0.02
C VAL A 99 16.87 1.56 -1.22
N ASP A 100 17.51 0.67 -1.97
CA ASP A 100 18.15 1.01 -3.23
C ASP A 100 17.14 1.31 -4.36
N SER A 101 17.61 1.95 -5.43
CA SER A 101 16.79 2.30 -6.61
C SER A 101 16.04 1.11 -7.23
N ALA A 102 16.70 -0.05 -7.39
CA ALA A 102 16.08 -1.21 -8.04
C ALA A 102 14.99 -1.83 -7.15
N SER A 103 15.22 -1.82 -5.84
CA SER A 103 14.25 -2.21 -4.83
C SER A 103 13.07 -1.25 -4.77
N LEU A 104 13.31 0.05 -4.85
CA LEU A 104 12.25 1.06 -4.88
C LEU A 104 11.38 0.96 -6.14
N LEU A 105 11.99 0.81 -7.32
CA LEU A 105 11.24 0.63 -8.57
C LEU A 105 10.33 -0.61 -8.52
N ARG A 106 10.83 -1.71 -7.95
CA ARG A 106 10.05 -2.93 -7.72
C ARG A 106 8.91 -2.70 -6.73
N LEU A 107 9.19 -2.01 -5.62
CA LEU A 107 8.19 -1.72 -4.60
C LEU A 107 7.05 -0.84 -5.13
N LEU A 108 7.39 0.21 -5.87
CA LEU A 108 6.42 1.16 -6.44
C LEU A 108 5.77 0.65 -7.73
N GLY A 109 6.30 -0.42 -8.32
CA GLY A 109 5.84 -0.95 -9.61
C GLY A 109 5.98 0.06 -10.76
N VAL A 110 6.97 0.95 -10.70
CA VAL A 110 7.21 1.99 -11.71
C VAL A 110 8.54 1.78 -12.44
N THR A 111 8.72 2.50 -13.55
CA THR A 111 9.96 2.48 -14.32
C THR A 111 10.92 3.58 -13.85
N SER A 112 12.22 3.46 -14.17
CA SER A 112 13.18 4.54 -13.86
C SER A 112 12.74 5.89 -14.43
N PRO A 113 12.31 6.00 -15.71
CA PRO A 113 11.84 7.28 -16.24
C PRO A 113 10.66 7.89 -15.45
N THR A 114 9.73 7.07 -14.94
CA THR A 114 8.63 7.57 -14.11
C THR A 114 9.16 8.11 -12.78
N LEU A 115 10.04 7.37 -12.11
CA LEU A 115 10.66 7.81 -10.86
C LEU A 115 11.48 9.10 -11.07
N ASP A 116 12.27 9.16 -12.14
CA ASP A 116 13.08 10.34 -12.51
C ASP A 116 12.22 11.57 -12.79
N ARG A 117 11.03 11.37 -13.37
CA ARG A 117 10.06 12.44 -13.54
C ARG A 117 9.53 12.92 -12.20
N TRP A 118 9.13 12.02 -11.31
CA TRP A 118 8.63 12.39 -9.98
C TRP A 118 9.63 13.13 -9.11
N ILE A 119 10.91 12.76 -9.18
CA ILE A 119 11.99 13.45 -8.46
C ILE A 119 12.13 14.89 -8.99
N ARG A 120 12.21 15.04 -10.32
CA ARG A 120 12.35 16.35 -10.98
C ARG A 120 11.14 17.27 -10.78
N GLU A 121 9.94 16.69 -10.70
CA GLU A 121 8.69 17.42 -10.46
C GLU A 121 8.40 17.64 -8.96
N GLU A 122 9.35 17.29 -8.08
CA GLU A 122 9.20 17.38 -6.62
C GLU A 122 7.97 16.62 -6.07
N GLU A 123 7.47 15.63 -6.80
CA GLU A 123 6.42 14.71 -6.35
C GLU A 123 6.98 13.63 -5.40
N PHE A 124 8.29 13.35 -5.48
CA PHE A 124 9.00 12.35 -4.68
C PHE A 124 10.42 12.84 -4.23
N PRO A 125 10.53 14.02 -3.60
CA PRO A 125 11.81 14.65 -3.25
C PRO A 125 12.65 13.86 -2.23
N GLU A 126 12.02 12.96 -1.48
CA GLU A 126 12.68 12.08 -0.51
C GLU A 126 13.70 11.13 -1.13
N PHE A 127 13.64 10.93 -2.45
CA PHE A 127 14.59 10.13 -3.21
C PHE A 127 15.48 11.03 -4.05
N ASP A 128 16.58 11.50 -3.46
CA ASP A 128 17.59 12.24 -4.19
C ASP A 128 18.67 11.30 -4.75
N ARG A 129 18.66 11.10 -6.07
CA ARG A 129 19.71 10.34 -6.77
C ARG A 129 21.07 11.06 -6.76
N ALA A 130 21.12 12.36 -6.51
CA ALA A 130 22.37 13.12 -6.43
C ALA A 130 23.14 12.85 -5.12
N GLY A 131 22.44 12.48 -4.04
CA GLY A 131 23.03 12.12 -2.74
C GLY A 131 23.35 10.63 -2.56
N GLY A 132 22.75 9.74 -3.37
CA GLY A 132 23.00 8.31 -3.34
C GLY A 132 21.96 7.49 -4.13
N ASN A 133 22.31 6.27 -4.54
CA ASN A 133 21.38 5.35 -5.22
C ASN A 133 20.37 4.67 -4.27
N ALA A 134 20.27 5.14 -3.02
CA ALA A 134 19.45 4.57 -1.98
C ALA A 134 18.82 5.66 -1.10
N THR A 135 17.71 5.34 -0.46
CA THR A 135 16.99 6.24 0.45
C THR A 135 16.77 5.56 1.78
N ALA A 136 16.95 6.31 2.87
CA ALA A 136 16.70 5.81 4.20
C ALA A 136 15.25 5.34 4.36
N VAL A 137 15.05 4.15 4.91
CA VAL A 137 13.72 3.57 5.18
C VAL A 137 12.89 4.50 6.06
N ALA A 138 13.52 5.19 7.01
CA ALA A 138 12.85 6.16 7.87
C ALA A 138 12.24 7.33 7.08
N ASN A 139 13.00 7.92 6.15
CA ASN A 139 12.56 9.04 5.32
C ASN A 139 11.44 8.63 4.37
N LEU A 140 11.55 7.43 3.79
CA LEU A 140 10.51 6.88 2.92
C LEU A 140 9.22 6.69 3.71
N ARG A 141 9.28 6.05 4.89
CA ARG A 141 8.12 5.86 5.78
C ARG A 141 7.47 7.19 6.15
N GLU A 142 8.27 8.18 6.52
CA GLU A 142 7.75 9.52 6.84
C GLU A 142 7.04 10.16 5.64
N SER A 143 7.61 10.03 4.44
CA SER A 143 7.03 10.58 3.21
C SER A 143 5.67 9.97 2.87
N PHE A 144 5.54 8.65 3.02
CA PHE A 144 4.24 7.96 2.91
C PHE A 144 3.23 8.50 3.95
N LEU A 145 3.66 8.72 5.20
CA LEU A 145 2.78 9.24 6.24
C LEU A 145 2.35 10.69 5.99
N GLN A 146 3.25 11.54 5.51
CA GLN A 146 2.96 12.95 5.24
C GLN A 146 2.02 13.13 4.05
N LYS A 147 2.21 12.35 2.97
CA LYS A 147 1.40 12.40 1.74
C LYS A 147 0.15 11.51 1.80
N SER A 148 -0.09 10.85 2.93
CA SER A 148 -1.24 10.03 3.18
C SER A 148 -2.53 10.86 3.20
N ASN A 149 -3.61 10.31 2.66
CA ASN A 149 -4.97 10.87 2.77
C ASN A 149 -5.52 10.94 4.22
N HIS A 150 -4.82 10.33 5.18
CA HIS A 150 -5.13 10.44 6.62
C HIS A 150 -4.22 11.42 7.37
N GLY A 151 -3.26 12.04 6.67
CA GLY A 151 -2.22 12.89 7.26
C GLY A 151 -1.33 12.16 8.28
N PRO A 152 -0.31 12.85 8.82
CA PRO A 152 0.42 12.35 9.97
C PRO A 152 -0.55 12.28 11.15
N ARG A 153 -0.76 11.07 11.68
CA ARG A 153 -1.38 10.92 13.01
C ARG A 153 -0.44 11.56 14.02
N TYR A 154 -0.62 12.84 14.31
CA TYR A 154 -0.10 13.43 15.53
C TYR A 154 -0.75 12.64 16.69
N ARG A 155 0.04 11.79 17.33
CA ARG A 155 -0.22 11.33 18.69
C ARG A 155 0.52 12.27 19.63
#